data_AF-A0A1Q7C9X4-F1
#
_entry.id   AF-A0A1Q7C9X4-F1
#
_cell.length_a   1.000
_cell.length_b   1.000
_cell.length_c   1.000
_cell.angle_alpha   90.00
_cell.angle_beta   90.00
_cell.angle_gamma   90.00
#
_symmetry.space_group_name_H-M   'P 1'
#
loop_
_entity.id
_entity.type
_entity.pdbx_description
1 polymer ?
#
loop_
_entity_poly.entity_id
_entity_poly.type
_entity_poly.pdbx_seq_one_letter_code
_entity_poly.pdbx_strand_id
1 'polypeptide(L)' 'MPSGRAVLYAVREKGVDNLWVQPLDGSARRQLTHFTSEKIGGYEYSKDGTRLAVGRGHADSDAILLRNIPH' A
#
# COMPACT_ATOMS: atom_id res chain seq x y z
N MET A 1 -1.34 -5.32 -13.98
CA MET A 1 -1.27 -6.75 -13.58
C MET A 1 -1.10 -7.57 -14.86
N PRO A 2 0.09 -8.11 -15.16
CA PRO A 2 0.47 -8.53 -16.52
C PRO A 2 -0.36 -9.63 -17.19
N SER A 3 -1.24 -10.33 -16.47
CA SER A 3 -2.11 -11.35 -17.10
C SER A 3 -3.59 -11.27 -16.72
N GLY A 4 -4.00 -10.31 -15.88
CA GLY A 4 -5.39 -10.21 -15.42
C GLY A 4 -5.91 -11.41 -14.61
N ARG A 5 -5.09 -12.42 -14.32
CA ARG A 5 -5.46 -13.66 -13.63
C ARG A 5 -5.39 -13.58 -12.10
N ALA A 6 -5.08 -12.41 -11.55
CA ALA A 6 -4.94 -12.21 -10.12
C ALA A 6 -5.24 -10.76 -9.73
N VAL A 7 -5.69 -10.58 -8.49
CA VAL A 7 -5.87 -9.27 -7.86
C VAL A 7 -4.66 -8.97 -6.99
N LEU A 8 -4.08 -7.78 -7.17
CA LEU A 8 -3.09 -7.19 -6.26
C LEU A 8 -3.83 -6.27 -5.29
N TYR A 9 -3.58 -6.41 -3.99
CA TYR A 9 -4.17 -5.53 -2.99
C TYR A 9 -3.23 -5.34 -1.81
N ALA A 10 -3.39 -4.21 -1.12
CA ALA A 10 -2.67 -3.93 0.11
C ALA A 10 -3.46 -4.47 1.31
N VAL A 11 -2.76 -5.09 2.25
CA VAL A 11 -3.28 -5.50 3.55
C VAL A 11 -2.51 -4.72 4.61
N ARG A 12 -3.25 -4.07 5.52
CA ARG A 12 -2.69 -3.35 6.66
C ARG A 12 -2.74 -4.22 7.90
N GLU A 13 -1.58 -4.51 8.47
CA GLU A 13 -1.46 -5.25 9.73
C GLU A 13 -0.51 -4.50 10.65
N LYS A 14 -0.94 -4.26 11.90
CA LYS A 14 -0.14 -3.53 12.92
C LYS A 14 0.42 -2.19 12.42
N GLY A 15 -0.35 -1.48 11.59
CA GLY A 15 0.00 -0.16 11.06
C GLY A 15 0.92 -0.16 9.83
N VAL A 16 1.32 -1.34 9.34
CA VAL A 16 2.21 -1.50 8.18
C VAL A 16 1.45 -2.14 7.03
N ASP A 17 1.64 -1.60 5.82
CA ASP A 17 0.99 -2.14 4.62
C ASP A 17 1.93 -3.09 3.87
N ASN A 18 1.38 -4.22 3.43
CA ASN A 18 2.06 -5.14 2.53
C ASN A 18 1.16 -5.53 1.36
N LEU A 19 1.78 -5.79 0.20
CA LEU A 19 1.06 -6.21 -0.99
C LEU A 19 0.88 -7.72 -1.01
N TRP A 20 -0.33 -8.14 -1.36
CA TRP A 20 -0.74 -9.53 -1.52
C TRP A 20 -1.31 -9.74 -2.91
N VAL A 21 -1.07 -10.94 -3.45
CA VAL A 21 -1.68 -11.39 -4.69
C VAL A 21 -2.65 -12.53 -4.41
N GLN A 22 -3.90 -12.39 -4.88
CA GLN A 22 -4.90 -13.45 -4.87
C GLN A 22 -5.17 -13.89 -6.31
N PRO A 23 -4.75 -15.11 -6.69
CA PRO A 23 -5.16 -15.72 -7.95
C PRO A 23 -6.68 -15.81 -8.07
N LEU A 24 -7.21 -15.58 -9.27
CA LEU A 24 -8.65 -15.65 -9.56
C LEU A 24 -9.17 -17.08 -9.69
N ASP A 25 -8.27 -18.06 -9.82
CA ASP A 25 -8.60 -19.49 -9.84
C ASP A 25 -8.92 -20.07 -8.45
N GLY A 26 -8.88 -19.24 -7.39
CA GLY A 26 -9.19 -19.64 -6.02
C GLY A 26 -8.01 -20.29 -5.28
N SER A 27 -6.84 -20.40 -5.89
CA SER A 27 -5.64 -20.88 -5.19
C SER A 27 -5.20 -19.90 -4.09
N ALA A 28 -4.32 -20.36 -3.19
CA ALA A 28 -3.95 -19.58 -2.01
C ALA A 28 -3.30 -18.23 -2.38
N ARG A 29 -3.70 -17.17 -1.66
CA ARG A 29 -3.02 -15.87 -1.76
C ARG A 29 -1.56 -15.97 -1.34
N ARG A 30 -0.73 -15.12 -1.93
CA ARG A 30 0.70 -15.00 -1.61
C ARG A 30 1.06 -13.57 -1.26
N GLN A 31 1.87 -13.41 -0.23
CA GLN A 31 2.45 -12.12 0.13
C GLN A 31 3.61 -11.78 -0.82
N LEU A 32 3.65 -10.54 -1.32
CA LEU A 32 4.67 -10.06 -2.25
C LEU A 32 5.73 -9.20 -1.58
N THR A 33 5.37 -8.48 -0.52
CA THR A 33 6.27 -7.59 0.20
C THR A 33 6.27 -7.93 1.69
N HIS A 34 7.37 -7.64 2.37
CA HIS A 34 7.55 -7.90 3.79
C HIS A 34 8.10 -6.66 4.50
N PHE A 35 7.44 -5.52 4.27
CA PHE A 35 7.76 -4.27 4.93
C PHE A 35 7.46 -4.35 6.42
N THR A 36 8.29 -3.65 7.21
CA THR A 36 8.20 -3.56 8.67
C THR A 36 7.80 -2.16 9.15
N SER A 37 7.66 -1.20 8.23
CA SER A 37 7.21 0.17 8.49
C SER A 37 6.52 0.77 7.25
N GLU A 38 5.91 1.95 7.43
CA GLU A 38 5.20 2.74 6.42
C GLU A 38 3.85 2.18 5.95
N LYS A 39 3.07 3.08 5.35
CA LYS A 39 1.83 2.79 4.64
C LYS A 39 2.07 2.88 3.13
N ILE A 40 1.32 2.13 2.35
CA ILE A 40 1.37 2.19 0.89
C ILE A 40 0.38 3.25 0.43
N GLY A 41 0.89 4.30 -0.22
CA GLY A 41 0.08 5.36 -0.84
C GLY A 41 -0.36 5.03 -2.27
N GLY A 42 0.35 4.14 -2.96
CA GLY A 42 0.04 3.70 -4.32
C GLY A 42 1.03 2.67 -4.83
N TYR A 43 0.64 1.91 -5.85
CA TYR A 43 1.48 0.90 -6.49
C TYR A 43 1.00 0.63 -7.92
N GLU A 44 1.95 0.32 -8.81
CA GLU A 44 1.64 0.02 -10.20
C GLU A 44 2.71 -0.89 -10.83
N TYR A 45 2.28 -1.77 -11.74
CA TYR A 45 3.20 -2.54 -12.56
C TYR A 45 3.70 -1.71 -13.74
N SER A 46 4.94 -1.95 -14.17
CA SER A 46 5.39 -1.50 -15.49
C SER A 46 4.50 -2.09 -16.60
N LYS A 47 4.48 -1.46 -17.78
CA LYS A 47 3.64 -1.89 -18.91
C LYS A 47 3.90 -3.34 -19.35
N ASP A 48 5.17 -3.75 -19.29
CA ASP A 48 5.62 -5.12 -19.57
C ASP A 48 5.42 -6.08 -18.37
N GLY A 49 5.00 -5.56 -17.22
CA GLY A 49 4.74 -6.32 -16.00
C GLY A 49 5.97 -6.87 -15.29
N THR A 50 7.18 -6.50 -15.72
CA THR A 50 8.43 -7.03 -15.15
C THR A 50 8.84 -6.35 -13.84
N ARG A 51 8.29 -5.16 -13.57
CA ARG A 51 8.60 -4.35 -12.39
C ARG A 51 7.34 -3.89 -11.68
N LEU A 52 7.41 -3.78 -10.37
CA LEU A 52 6.35 -3.25 -9.50
C LEU A 52 6.90 -2.04 -8.76
N ALA A 53 6.33 -0.86 -9.02
CA ALA A 53 6.60 0.35 -8.25
C ALA A 53 5.66 0.40 -7.05
N VAL A 54 6.19 0.80 -5.88
CA VAL A 54 5.42 0.94 -4.64
C VAL A 54 5.82 2.24 -3.95
N GLY A 55 4.90 3.19 -3.86
CA GLY A 55 5.05 4.41 -3.09
C GLY A 55 4.65 4.17 -1.63
N ARG A 56 5.57 4.45 -0.70
CA ARG A 56 5.35 4.29 0.74
C ARG A 56 5.73 5.53 1.53
N GLY A 57 5.03 5.74 2.63
CA GLY A 57 5.33 6.80 3.60
C GLY A 57 4.43 6.72 4.82
N HIS A 58 4.69 7.61 5.78
CA HIS A 58 3.83 7.87 6.92
C HIS A 58 3.35 9.31 6.85
N ALA A 59 2.21 9.56 7.50
CA ALA A 59 1.73 10.91 7.72
C ALA A 59 2.15 11.31 9.13
N ASP A 60 2.96 12.34 9.24
CA ASP A 60 3.18 13.05 10.49
C ASP A 60 2.09 14.10 10.67
N SER A 61 1.69 14.32 11.91
CA SER A 61 0.72 15.37 12.24
C SER A 61 1.06 15.93 13.60
N ASP A 62 1.38 17.22 13.62
CA ASP A 62 1.50 18.00 14.84
C ASP A 62 0.21 18.78 15.06
N ALA A 63 -0.41 18.59 16.22
CA ALA A 63 -1.53 19.41 16.63
C ALA A 63 -1.00 20.68 17.32
N ILE A 64 -1.22 21.84 16.71
CA ILE A 64 -1.02 23.14 17.36
C ILE A 64 -2.37 23.72 17.79
N LEU A 65 -2.43 24.22 19.01
CA LEU A 65 -3.62 24.89 19.55
C LEU A 65 -3.52 26.39 19.31
N LEU A 66 -4.33 26.93 18.40
CA LEU A 66 -4.51 28.38 18.27
C LEU A 66 -5.62 28.82 19.23
N ARG A 67 -5.29 29.72 20.16
CA ARG A 67 -6.26 30.41 21.03
C ARG A 67 -6.12 31.92 20.85
N ASN A 68 -7.27 32.62 20.83
CA ASN A 68 -7.45 34.07 20.66
C ASN A 68 -7.16 34.61 19.24
N ILE A 69 -8.18 34.55 18.38
CA ILE A 69 -8.24 35.38 17.17
C ILE A 69 -8.95 36.68 17.58
N PRO A 70 -8.29 37.85 17.53
CA PRO A 70 -8.94 39.13 17.84
C PRO A 70 -10.08 39.41 16.85
N HIS A 71 -11.19 39.93 17.36
CA HIS A 71 -12.29 40.47 16.55
C HIS A 71 -11.90 41.78 15.86
#